data_AF-A0A2G9V7T8-F1
#
_entry.id   AF-A0A2G9V7T8-F1
#
_cell.length_a   1.000
_cell.length_b   1.000
_cell.length_c   1.000
_cell.angle_alpha   90.00
_cell.angle_beta   90.00
_cell.angle_gamma   90.00
#
_symmetry.space_group_name_H-M   'P 1'
#
loop_
_entity.id
_entity.type
_entity.pdbx_description
1 polymer ?
#
loop_
_entity_poly.entity_id
_entity_poly.type
_entity_poly.pdbx_seq_one_letter_code
_entity_poly.pdbx_strand_id
1 'polypeptide(L)'
;MLYGSECWPLNKDHERQFYSAEMRMLRWACGWTRLDRVRNEDVRAVMQTAPVQLKMREQRLLVLSPYIIHYAGAAVPVEEGVEILLELL
;
A
#
# COMPACT_ATOMS: atom_id res chain seq x y z
N MET A 1 -2.72 18.86 18.62
CA MET A 1 -2.09 17.55 18.93
C MET A 1 -2.64 16.51 17.97
N LEU A 2 -1.87 16.15 16.94
CA LEU A 2 -2.15 14.97 16.10
C LEU A 2 -1.20 13.88 16.57
N TYR A 3 -1.74 12.86 17.22
CA TYR A 3 -0.97 11.71 17.65
C TYR A 3 -0.69 10.82 16.43
N GLY A 4 0.58 10.71 16.05
CA GLY A 4 1.08 9.55 15.32
C GLY A 4 0.64 9.38 13.86
N SER A 5 0.93 10.36 12.99
CA SER A 5 0.89 10.16 11.54
C SER A 5 2.22 9.62 10.98
N GLU A 6 3.01 8.91 11.78
CA GLU A 6 4.13 8.14 11.25
C GLU A 6 3.55 6.91 10.56
N CYS A 7 3.28 7.05 9.27
CA CYS A 7 2.95 5.95 8.39
C CYS A 7 4.22 5.11 8.23
N TRP A 8 4.44 4.18 9.17
CA TRP A 8 5.53 3.22 9.07
C TRP A 8 5.45 2.53 7.71
N PRO A 9 6.57 2.39 6.97
CA PRO A 9 6.56 1.60 5.76
C PRO A 9 6.13 0.17 6.13
N LEU A 10 4.96 -0.24 5.63
CA LEU A 10 4.48 -1.60 5.83
C LEU A 10 5.50 -2.55 5.18
N ASN A 11 6.28 -3.22 6.03
CA ASN A 11 7.23 -4.22 5.58
C ASN A 11 6.51 -5.53 5.24
N LYS A 12 7.17 -6.43 4.50
CA LYS A 12 6.61 -7.74 4.12
C LYS A 12 6.18 -8.58 5.32
N ASP A 13 6.85 -8.42 6.46
CA ASP A 13 6.50 -9.12 7.69
C ASP A 13 5.16 -8.64 8.26
N HIS A 14 4.91 -7.33 8.23
CA HIS A 14 3.61 -6.77 8.61
C HIS A 14 2.51 -7.27 7.66
N GLU A 15 2.75 -7.29 6.35
CA GLU A 15 1.78 -7.84 5.37
C GLU A 15 1.44 -9.32 5.66
N ARG A 16 2.43 -10.13 6.04
CA ARG A 16 2.22 -11.54 6.43
C ARG A 16 1.43 -11.69 7.73
N GLN A 17 1.70 -10.83 8.72
CA GLN A 17 0.94 -10.80 9.97
C GLN A 17 -0.53 -10.45 9.72
N PHE A 18 -0.78 -9.43 8.90
CA PHE A 18 -2.14 -9.04 8.52
C PHE A 18 -2.87 -10.11 7.72
N TYR A 19 -2.19 -10.78 6.80
CA TYR A 19 -2.76 -11.92 6.08
C TYR A 19 -3.19 -13.04 7.03
N SER A 20 -2.35 -13.36 8.02
CA SER A 20 -2.65 -14.39 9.02
C SER A 20 -3.81 -13.99 9.93
N ALA A 21 -3.86 -12.71 10.32
CA ALA A 21 -4.97 -12.15 11.10
C ALA A 21 -6.29 -12.17 10.32
N GLU A 22 -6.29 -11.71 9.07
CA GLU A 22 -7.43 -11.74 8.15
C GLU A 22 -7.97 -13.17 8.00
N MET A 23 -7.12 -14.13 7.66
CA MET A 23 -7.53 -15.53 7.51
C MET A 23 -8.12 -16.12 8.78
N ARG A 24 -7.54 -15.80 9.95
CA ARG A 24 -8.06 -16.26 11.23
C ARG A 24 -9.43 -15.64 11.53
N MET A 25 -9.62 -14.36 11.25
CA MET A 25 -10.90 -13.68 11.46
C MET A 25 -11.99 -14.23 10.53
N LEU A 26 -11.70 -14.41 9.24
CA LEU A 26 -12.66 -14.94 8.28
C LEU A 26 -13.08 -16.37 8.64
N ARG A 27 -12.12 -17.23 8.99
CA ARG A 27 -12.41 -18.60 9.43
C ARG A 27 -13.23 -18.63 10.71
N TRP A 28 -12.90 -17.78 11.68
CA TRP A 28 -13.65 -17.69 12.93
C TRP A 28 -15.11 -17.24 12.69
N ALA A 29 -15.32 -16.25 11.81
CA ALA A 29 -16.66 -15.80 11.44
C ALA A 29 -17.53 -16.89 10.80
N CYS A 30 -16.93 -17.80 10.04
CA CYS A 30 -17.61 -18.93 9.41
C CYS A 30 -17.63 -20.21 10.27
N GLY A 31 -16.99 -20.21 11.45
CA GLY A 31 -16.83 -21.40 12.28
C GLY A 31 -15.87 -22.47 11.71
N TRP A 32 -15.05 -22.11 10.72
CA TRP A 32 -14.11 -23.06 10.12
C TRP A 32 -12.88 -23.28 10.99
N THR A 33 -12.56 -24.55 11.16
CA THR A 33 -11.43 -25.06 11.91
C THR A 33 -10.32 -25.52 10.97
N ARG A 34 -9.17 -25.91 11.54
CA ARG A 34 -8.07 -26.52 10.75
C ARG A 34 -8.44 -27.89 10.17
N LEU A 35 -9.44 -28.58 10.73
CA LEU A 35 -9.88 -29.91 10.29
C LEU A 35 -10.66 -29.85 8.98
N ASP A 36 -11.33 -28.74 8.71
CA ASP A 36 -12.14 -28.57 7.50
C ASP A 36 -11.28 -28.47 6.24
N ARG A 37 -9.97 -28.21 6.38
CA ARG A 37 -8.98 -28.14 5.28
C ARG A 37 -9.38 -27.22 4.12
N VAL A 38 -10.33 -26.31 4.34
CA VAL A 38 -10.78 -25.29 3.39
C VAL A 38 -9.60 -24.42 3.00
N ARG A 39 -9.40 -24.15 1.70
CA ARG A 39 -8.28 -23.32 1.25
C ARG A 39 -8.56 -21.86 1.53
N ASN A 40 -7.50 -21.06 1.73
CA ASN A 40 -7.64 -19.63 2.00
C ASN A 40 -8.34 -18.86 0.86
N GLU A 41 -8.18 -19.33 -0.39
CA GLU A 41 -8.88 -18.81 -1.56
C GLU A 41 -10.41 -19.00 -1.45
N ASP A 42 -10.85 -20.21 -1.06
CA ASP A 42 -12.26 -20.54 -0.88
C ASP A 42 -12.88 -19.72 0.26
N VAL A 43 -12.14 -19.54 1.37
CA VAL A 43 -12.58 -18.70 2.51
C VAL A 43 -12.89 -17.27 2.05
N ARG A 44 -12.03 -16.69 1.20
CA ARG A 44 -12.22 -15.34 0.65
C ARG A 44 -13.36 -15.28 -0.36
N ALA A 45 -13.49 -16.30 -1.21
CA ALA A 45 -14.55 -16.35 -2.21
C ALA A 45 -15.94 -16.40 -1.56
N VAL A 46 -16.10 -17.20 -0.51
CA VAL A 46 -17.37 -17.29 0.24
C VAL A 46 -17.67 -15.99 0.98
N MET A 47 -16.65 -15.36 1.58
CA MET A 47 -16.82 -14.09 2.32
C MET A 47 -16.86 -12.86 1.41
N GLN A 48 -16.58 -13.03 0.10
CA GLN A 48 -16.51 -11.96 -0.90
C GLN A 48 -15.59 -10.80 -0.48
N THR A 49 -14.52 -11.11 0.26
CA THR A 49 -13.61 -10.10 0.80
C THR A 49 -12.44 -9.84 -0.14
N ALA A 50 -12.17 -8.56 -0.40
CA ALA A 50 -10.94 -8.14 -1.07
C ALA A 50 -9.73 -8.40 -0.15
N PRO A 51 -8.59 -8.89 -0.68
CA PRO A 51 -7.40 -9.17 0.11
C PRO A 51 -6.92 -7.93 0.88
N VAL A 52 -6.63 -8.07 2.17
CA VAL A 52 -6.08 -6.98 2.98
C VAL A 52 -4.82 -6.36 2.37
N GLN A 53 -3.99 -7.16 1.71
CA GLN A 53 -2.77 -6.68 1.04
C GLN A 53 -3.07 -5.73 -0.11
N LEU A 54 -4.19 -5.91 -0.81
CA LEU A 54 -4.59 -5.02 -1.91
C LEU A 54 -4.93 -3.63 -1.34
N LYS A 55 -5.74 -3.58 -0.28
CA LYS A 55 -6.09 -2.33 0.41
C LYS A 55 -4.87 -1.62 1.00
N MET A 56 -3.93 -2.39 1.54
CA MET A 56 -2.66 -1.84 2.04
C MET A 56 -1.82 -1.23 0.92
N ARG A 57 -1.75 -1.89 -0.24
CA ARG A 57 -1.04 -1.37 -1.41
C ARG A 57 -1.73 -0.13 -1.97
N GLU A 58 -3.06 -0.13 -2.06
CA GLU A 58 -3.85 1.04 -2.46
C GLU A 58 -3.59 2.21 -1.52
N GLN A 59 -3.68 2.01 -0.21
CA GLN A 59 -3.39 3.07 0.77
C GLN A 59 -1.94 3.55 0.68
N ARG A 60 -0.97 2.65 0.49
CA ARG A 60 0.43 3.05 0.29
C ARG A 60 0.60 3.87 -0.99
N LEU A 61 -0.05 3.48 -2.08
CA LEU A 61 -0.02 4.21 -3.34
C LEU A 61 -0.72 5.56 -3.20
N LEU A 62 -1.84 5.66 -2.49
CA LEU A 62 -2.54 6.92 -2.25
C LEU A 62 -1.69 7.89 -1.40
N VAL A 63 -1.03 7.39 -0.35
CA VAL A 63 -0.13 8.20 0.49
C VAL A 63 1.11 8.63 -0.31
N LEU A 64 1.67 7.76 -1.14
CA LEU A 64 2.79 8.09 -2.00
C LEU A 64 2.38 8.86 -3.27
N SER A 65 1.10 8.89 -3.65
CA SER A 65 0.65 9.42 -4.93
C SER A 65 1.02 10.90 -5.12
N PRO A 66 0.79 11.81 -4.15
CA PRO A 66 1.27 13.19 -4.27
C PRO A 66 2.79 13.29 -4.41
N TYR A 67 3.55 12.47 -3.66
CA TYR A 67 5.01 12.42 -3.77
C TYR A 67 5.45 11.89 -5.15
N ILE A 68 4.87 10.80 -5.62
CA ILE A 68 5.19 10.17 -6.92
C ILE A 68 4.84 11.12 -8.08
N ILE A 69 3.71 11.83 -8.04
CA ILE A 69 3.34 12.82 -9.05
C ILE A 69 4.35 13.98 -9.03
N HIS A 70 4.75 14.46 -7.85
CA HIS A 70 5.76 15.50 -7.71
C HIS A 70 7.14 15.08 -8.24
N TYR A 71 7.58 13.85 -7.97
CA TYR A 71 8.85 13.31 -8.47
C TYR A 71 8.81 12.96 -9.98
N ALA A 72 7.68 12.48 -10.49
CA ALA A 72 7.49 12.17 -11.91
C ALA A 72 7.32 13.44 -12.77
N GLY A 73 6.81 14.53 -12.19
CA GLY A 73 6.73 15.85 -12.83
C GLY A 73 8.08 16.59 -12.94
N ALA A 74 9.15 16.09 -12.31
CA ALA A 74 10.49 16.65 -12.39
C ALA A 74 11.29 16.19 -13.63
N ALA A 75 10.62 15.68 -14.66
CA ALA A 75 11.20 15.42 -15.98
C ALA A 75 11.16 16.70 -16.87
N VAL A 76 12.01 17.67 -16.51
CA VAL A 76 12.72 18.71 -17.31
C VAL A 76 11.96 19.62 -18.30
N PRO A 77 12.09 20.95 -18.13
CA PRO A 77 12.35 21.87 -19.24
C PRO A 77 13.83 22.34 -19.22
N VAL A 78 14.59 22.10 -20.30
CA VAL A 78 16.00 22.51 -20.49
C VAL A 78 16.12 23.98 -20.95
N GLU A 79 15.06 24.78 -20.81
CA GLU A 79 14.98 26.13 -21.40
C GLU A 79 15.34 27.25 -20.42
N GLU A 80 15.54 26.97 -19.12
CA GLU A 80 15.99 27.95 -18.12
C GLU A 80 17.53 28.03 -18.00
N GLY A 81 18.27 27.51 -19.00
CA GLY A 81 19.73 27.57 -19.05
C GLY A 81 20.28 28.80 -19.79
N VAL A 82 19.44 29.57 -20.48
CA VAL A 82 19.89 30.70 -21.31
C VAL A 82 19.99 32.02 -20.51
N GLU A 83 19.27 32.14 -19.39
CA GLU A 83 19.34 33.34 -18.54
C GLU A 83 20.59 33.39 -17.66
N ILE A 84 21.17 32.24 -17.29
CA ILE A 84 22.38 32.19 -16.44
C ILE A 84 23.66 32.57 -17.23
N LEU A 85 23.65 32.43 -18.56
CA LEU A 85 24.81 32.73 -19.41
C LEU A 85 24.97 34.24 -19.74
N LEU A 86 23.96 35.07 -19.47
CA LEU A 86 24.02 36.52 -19.68
C LEU A 86 24.45 37.31 -18.43
N GLU A 87 24.48 36.70 -17.24
CA GLU A 87 25.04 37.35 -16.03
C GLU A 87 26.55 37.09 -15.83
N LEU A 88 27.17 36.26 -16.68
CA LEU A 88 28.60 35.92 -16.62
C LEU A 88 29.42 36.42 -17.82
N LEU A 89 28.85 37.34 -18.63
CA LEU A 89 29.52 38.05 -19.73
C LEU A 89 29.37 39.56 -19.54
#